data_AF-A0AA35T6K9-F1
#
_entry.id   AF-A0AA35T6K9-F1
#
_cell.length_a   1.000
_cell.length_b   1.000
_cell.length_c   1.000
_cell.angle_alpha   90.00
_cell.angle_beta   90.00
_cell.angle_gamma   90.00
#
_symmetry.space_group_name_H-M   'P 1'
#
loop_
_entity.id
_entity.type
_entity.pdbx_description
1 polymer ?
#
loop_
_entity_poly.entity_id
_entity_poly.type
_entity_poly.pdbx_seq_one_letter_code
_entity_poly.pdbx_strand_id
1 'polypeptide(L)' 'MTGDVTTLVPPLKKTLFCATHPSKEADLYCETCDELICRDCIVRVHRDHQYDLVPESFAKQEKVIVDSLKPVEEQIAT' A
#
# COMPACT_ATOMS: atom_id res chain seq x y z
N MET A 1 -16.03 1.91 -23.84
CA MET A 1 -16.29 0.78 -22.92
C MET A 1 -15.57 1.05 -21.61
N THR A 2 -16.10 1.93 -20.77
CA THR A 2 -15.53 2.27 -19.46
C THR A 2 -16.39 1.57 -18.39
N GLY A 3 -16.20 0.26 -18.25
CA GLY A 3 -16.85 -0.50 -17.19
C GLY A 3 -16.07 -0.34 -15.90
N ASP A 4 -16.67 0.29 -14.89
CA ASP A 4 -16.09 0.39 -13.55
C ASP A 4 -16.14 -0.99 -12.87
N VAL A 5 -14.98 -1.66 -12.84
CA VAL A 5 -14.80 -3.01 -12.27
C VAL A 5 -15.07 -3.05 -10.75
N THR A 6 -15.08 -1.90 -10.09
CA THR A 6 -15.32 -1.76 -8.64
C THR A 6 -16.73 -2.16 -8.23
N THR A 7 -17.69 -2.20 -9.16
CA THR A 7 -19.09 -2.59 -8.89
C THR A 7 -19.33 -4.11 -8.90
N LEU A 8 -18.41 -4.91 -9.44
CA LEU A 8 -18.60 -6.36 -9.61
C LEU A 8 -18.01 -7.20 -8.46
N VAL A 9 -17.18 -6.59 -7.62
CA VAL A 9 -16.51 -7.27 -6.50
C VAL A 9 -16.96 -6.62 -5.20
N PRO A 10 -17.70 -7.33 -4.31
CA PRO A 10 -17.99 -6.79 -2.99
C PRO A 10 -16.67 -6.46 -2.27
N PRO A 11 -16.59 -5.35 -1.51
CA PRO A 11 -15.36 -4.94 -0.86
C PRO A 11 -14.89 -6.03 0.09
N LEU A 12 -13.83 -6.73 -0.32
CA LEU A 12 -13.23 -7.80 0.45
C LEU A 12 -12.40 -7.17 1.57
N LYS A 13 -13.00 -6.99 2.76
CA LYS A 13 -12.25 -6.63 3.96
C LYS A 13 -11.41 -7.81 4.42
N LYS A 14 -10.22 -7.96 3.83
CA LYS A 14 -9.17 -8.85 4.34
C LYS A 14 -8.34 -8.09 5.36
N THR A 15 -8.44 -8.50 6.62
CA THR A 15 -7.50 -8.05 7.66
C THR A 15 -6.18 -8.76 7.46
N LEU A 16 -5.10 -7.99 7.37
CA LEU A 16 -3.73 -8.52 7.35
C LEU A 16 -3.14 -8.38 8.76
N PHE A 17 -2.38 -9.39 9.17
CA PHE A 17 -1.71 -9.40 10.47
C PHE A 17 -0.22 -9.15 10.29
N CYS A 18 0.38 -8.49 11.28
CA CYS A 18 1.80 -8.19 11.28
C CYS A 18 2.62 -9.49 11.32
N ALA A 19 3.61 -9.61 10.44
CA ALA A 19 4.50 -10.77 10.39
C ALA A 19 5.25 -11.00 11.72
N THR A 20 5.66 -9.92 12.39
CA THR A 20 6.38 -9.96 13.68
C THR A 20 5.43 -10.16 14.86
N HIS A 21 4.18 -9.70 14.75
CA HIS A 21 3.17 -9.76 15.82
C HIS A 21 1.87 -10.37 15.26
N PRO A 22 1.76 -11.70 15.14
CA PRO A 22 0.68 -12.35 14.37
C PRO A 22 -0.75 -12.12 14.89
N SER A 23 -0.89 -11.64 16.13
CA SER A 23 -2.19 -11.30 16.73
C SER A 23 -2.58 -9.82 16.55
N LYS A 24 -1.73 -9.02 15.91
CA LYS A 24 -1.93 -7.57 15.71
C LYS A 24 -2.19 -7.30 14.24
N GLU A 25 -3.23 -6.54 13.96
CA GLU A 25 -3.51 -6.04 12.62
C GLU A 25 -2.37 -5.14 12.14
N ALA A 26 -1.99 -5.28 10.87
CA ALA A 26 -1.00 -4.44 10.22
C ALA A 26 -1.72 -3.29 9.50
N ASP A 27 -1.87 -2.16 10.20
CA ASP A 27 -2.56 -0.95 9.74
C ASP A 27 -1.62 0.14 9.19
N LEU A 28 -0.32 -0.11 9.24
CA LEU A 28 0.73 0.82 8.82
C LEU A 28 1.62 0.19 7.74
N TYR A 29 2.15 1.02 6.86
CA TYR A 29 3.18 0.64 5.90
C TYR A 29 4.45 1.45 6.17
N CYS A 30 5.58 0.75 6.31
CA CYS A 30 6.88 1.35 6.57
C CYS A 30 7.59 1.65 5.25
N GLU A 31 7.57 2.90 4.80
CA GLU A 31 8.22 3.35 3.57
C GLU A 31 9.74 3.08 3.56
N THR A 32 10.41 3.12 4.73
CA THR A 32 11.85 2.84 4.83
C THR A 32 12.20 1.36 4.62
N CYS A 33 11.30 0.43 5.00
CA CYS A 33 11.55 -1.02 4.95
C CYS A 33 10.81 -1.72 3.81
N ASP A 34 9.84 -1.05 3.19
CA ASP A 34 8.91 -1.65 2.22
C ASP A 34 8.08 -2.82 2.81
N GLU A 35 7.52 -2.61 4.01
CA GLU A 35 6.83 -3.66 4.77
C GLU A 35 5.54 -3.18 5.45
N LEU A 36 4.55 -4.08 5.57
CA LEU A 36 3.35 -3.88 6.38
C LEU A 36 3.63 -4.19 7.86
N ILE A 37 3.33 -3.25 8.74
CA ILE A 37 3.66 -3.31 10.16
C ILE A 37 2.46 -2.95 11.03
N CYS A 38 2.49 -3.34 12.31
CA CYS A 38 1.52 -2.90 13.31
C CYS A 38 2.07 -1.76 14.18
N ARG A 39 1.22 -1.19 15.02
CA ARG A 39 1.58 -0.13 15.98
C ARG A 39 2.65 -0.54 17.00
N ASP A 40 2.76 -1.82 17.34
CA ASP A 40 3.82 -2.26 18.27
C ASP A 40 5.20 -2.25 17.58
N CYS A 41 5.24 -2.43 16.25
CA CYS A 41 6.48 -2.38 15.47
C CYS A 41 7.10 -0.97 15.47
N ILE A 42 6.30 0.09 15.39
CA ILE A 42 6.81 1.48 15.39
C ILE A 42 7.41 1.90 16.73
N VAL A 43 7.14 1.18 17.82
CA VAL A 43 7.77 1.48 19.11
C VAL A 43 9.12 0.75 19.27
N ARG A 44 9.26 -0.41 18.62
CA ARG A 44 10.37 -1.34 18.87
C ARG A 44 11.39 -1.41 17.73
N VAL A 45 10.92 -1.69 16.52
CA VAL A 45 11.75 -2.05 15.37
C VAL A 45 11.85 -0.90 14.37
N HIS A 46 10.77 -0.15 14.16
CA HIS A 46 10.67 0.92 13.14
C HIS A 46 10.56 2.31 13.78
N ARG A 47 11.22 2.53 14.93
CA ARG A 47 11.05 3.73 15.77
C ARG A 47 11.30 5.06 15.06
N ASP A 48 12.24 5.07 14.14
CA ASP A 48 12.70 6.28 13.46
C ASP A 48 12.58 6.15 11.93
N HIS A 49 11.80 5.17 11.47
CA HIS A 49 11.54 4.98 10.05
C HIS A 49 10.36 5.83 9.60
N GLN A 50 10.32 6.15 8.31
CA GLN A 50 9.14 6.73 7.71
C GLN A 50 8.10 5.63 7.51
N TYR A 51 6.89 5.91 7.99
CA TYR A 51 5.73 5.06 7.85
C TYR A 51 4.47 5.93 7.75
N ASP A 52 3.43 5.38 7.16
CA ASP A 52 2.11 6.00 7.11
C ASP A 52 1.03 4.91 7.23
N LEU A 53 -0.21 5.33 7.38
CA LEU A 53 -1.35 4.43 7.27
C LEU A 53 -1.41 3.81 5.86
N VAL A 54 -1.92 2.58 5.78
CA VAL A 54 -1.99 1.83 4.52
C VAL A 54 -2.79 2.56 3.43
N PRO A 55 -3.98 3.14 3.67
CA PRO A 55 -4.72 3.86 2.65
C PRO A 55 -3.96 5.07 2.07
N GLU A 56 -3.25 5.80 2.93
CA GLU A 56 -2.45 6.97 2.59
C GLU A 56 -1.22 6.57 1.77
N SER A 57 -0.54 5.49 2.19
CA SER A 57 0.58 4.90 1.45
C SER A 57 0.14 4.39 0.08
N PHE A 58 -1.01 3.71 0.01
CA PHE A 58 -1.58 3.21 -1.23
C PHE A 58 -1.86 4.34 -2.21
N ALA A 59 -2.55 5.41 -1.79
CA ALA A 59 -2.87 6.54 -2.65
C ALA A 59 -1.60 7.23 -3.20
N LYS A 60 -0.55 7.36 -2.36
CA LYS A 60 0.76 7.88 -2.80
C LYS A 60 1.41 6.96 -3.84
N GLN A 61 1.48 5.67 -3.56
CA GLN A 61 2.13 4.68 -4.42
C GLN A 61 1.40 4.49 -5.75
N GLU A 62 0.07 4.43 -5.73
CA GLU A 62 -0.76 4.36 -6.95
C GLU A 62 -0.41 5.52 -7.88
N LYS A 63 -0.37 6.74 -7.35
CA LYS A 63 0.00 7.93 -8.13
C LYS A 63 1.41 7.80 -8.72
N VAL A 64 2.39 7.39 -7.92
CA VAL A 64 3.78 7.22 -8.38
C VAL A 64 3.87 6.19 -9.51
N ILE A 65 3.18 5.05 -9.36
CA ILE A 65 3.16 3.98 -10.37
C ILE A 65 2.52 4.50 -11.66
N VAL A 66 1.34 5.11 -11.58
CA VAL A 66 0.63 5.66 -12.74
C VAL A 66 1.46 6.73 -13.45
N ASP A 67 2.05 7.66 -12.70
CA ASP A 67 2.90 8.72 -13.28
C ASP A 67 4.16 8.14 -13.94
N SER A 68 4.72 7.05 -13.41
CA SER A 68 5.89 6.37 -13.98
C SER A 68 5.57 5.56 -15.24
N LEU A 69 4.33 5.10 -15.40
CA LEU A 69 3.90 4.31 -16.57
C LEU A 69 3.57 5.17 -17.80
N LYS A 70 3.05 6.39 -17.61
CA LYS A 70 2.72 7.33 -18.71
C LYS A 70 3.76 7.43 -19.83
N PRO A 71 5.05 7.68 -19.56
CA PRO A 71 6.05 7.79 -20.64
C PRO A 71 6.28 6.48 -21.40
N VAL A 72 6.03 5.33 -20.78
CA VAL A 72 6.15 4.01 -21.45
C VAL A 72 4.99 3.80 -22.42
N GLU A 73 3.78 4.21 -22.04
CA GLU A 73 2.60 4.12 -22.90
C GLU A 73 2.77 4.97 -24.18
N GLU A 74 3.34 6.17 -24.05
CA GLU A 74 3.63 7.06 -25.19
C GLU A 74 4.64 6.45 -26.18
N GLN A 75 5.65 5.73 -25.67
CA GLN A 75 6.65 5.07 -26.52
C GLN A 75 6.11 3.85 -27.26
N ILE A 76 5.11 3.16 -26.72
CA ILE A 76 4.49 1.99 -27.34
C ILE A 76 3.39 2.39 -28.34
N ALA A 77 2.86 3.62 -28.23
CA ALA A 77 1.84 4.15 -29.12
C ALA A 77 2.37 4.65 -30.48
N THR A 78 3.68 4.55 -30.73
CA THR A 78 4.35 4.91 -32.00
C THR A 78 4.72 3.68 -32.80
#